data_AF-A0A162Q1J7-F1
#
_entry.id   AF-A0A162Q1J7-F1
#
_cell.length_a   1.000
_cell.length_b   1.000
_cell.length_c   1.000
_cell.angle_alpha   90.00
_cell.angle_beta   90.00
_cell.angle_gamma   90.00
#
_symmetry.space_group_name_H-M   'P 1'
#
loop_
_entity.id
_entity.type
_entity.pdbx_description
1 polymer ?
#
loop_
_entity_poly.entity_id
_entity_poly.type
_entity_poly.pdbx_seq_one_letter_code
_entity_poly.pdbx_strand_id
1 'polypeptide(L)'
;MPQKHLLDSVLVNINSNDGNELIIRVSPVHDNILSIKNLLRRTLPNITHKNIRLIHNGRLLDDNYTLADYGLGTISTVYFLCSLSEFSESSTQFKDSDEESEGQEERGLDRLRKSGYNAEEIRSIRMEFHRTHRTEYNGETTEHQRQLEDAWMESTGETLPGGTVYQILCGLILGFFLGLLCLFWLREPVFTRKHRMGKGIFKSFPKTNRLLIF
;
A
#
# COMPACT_ATOMS: atom_id res chain seq x y z
N MET A 1 31.54 -6.69 10.24
CA MET A 1 30.12 -6.37 10.53
C MET A 1 30.03 -4.86 10.67
N PRO A 2 29.32 -4.12 9.80
CA PRO A 2 29.23 -2.68 9.95
C PRO A 2 28.37 -2.37 11.19
N GLN A 3 28.92 -1.64 12.15
CA GLN A 3 28.15 -1.04 13.24
C GLN A 3 27.14 -0.08 12.60
N LYS A 4 25.85 -0.44 12.62
CA LYS A 4 24.79 0.52 12.31
C LYS A 4 24.81 1.55 13.43
N HIS A 5 25.33 2.74 13.12
CA HIS A 5 25.34 3.86 14.07
C HIS A 5 23.90 4.33 14.27
N LEU A 6 23.28 3.91 15.37
CA LEU A 6 21.96 4.39 15.77
C LEU A 6 22.10 5.80 16.35
N LEU A 7 21.07 6.61 16.19
CA LEU A 7 20.99 7.94 16.77
C LEU A 7 20.59 7.84 18.25
N ASP A 8 21.11 8.74 19.08
CA ASP A 8 20.77 8.81 20.50
C ASP A 8 19.28 9.15 20.72
N SER A 9 18.72 9.95 19.81
CA SER A 9 17.30 10.33 19.82
C SER A 9 16.76 10.46 18.41
N VAL A 10 15.51 10.05 18.22
CA VAL A 10 14.74 10.18 16.98
C VAL A 10 13.50 11.01 17.25
N LEU A 11 13.18 11.92 16.33
CA LEU A 11 11.94 12.68 16.34
C LEU A 11 10.85 11.82 15.69
N VAL A 12 9.82 11.51 16.44
CA VAL A 12 8.65 10.80 15.95
C VAL A 12 7.51 11.79 15.83
N ASN A 13 7.04 11.97 14.60
CA ASN A 13 5.89 12.78 14.27
C ASN A 13 4.68 11.86 14.13
N ILE A 14 3.63 12.13 14.89
CA ILE A 14 2.44 11.31 14.99
C ILE A 14 1.26 12.14 14.53
N ASN A 15 0.72 11.80 13.36
CA ASN A 15 -0.47 12.44 12.82
C ASN A 15 -1.70 11.59 13.19
N SER A 16 -2.61 12.17 13.96
CA SER A 16 -3.89 11.56 14.32
C SER A 16 -4.95 11.87 13.26
N ASN A 17 -5.89 10.94 13.03
CA ASN A 17 -7.03 11.15 12.12
C ASN A 17 -7.89 12.39 12.46
N ASP A 18 -7.81 12.89 13.70
CA ASP A 18 -8.49 14.11 14.16
C ASP A 18 -7.74 15.41 13.77
N GLY A 19 -6.69 15.32 12.94
CA GLY A 19 -5.87 16.46 12.51
C GLY A 19 -4.86 16.96 13.56
N ASN A 20 -4.78 16.30 14.71
CA ASN A 20 -3.80 16.60 15.75
C ASN A 20 -2.43 16.00 15.39
N GLU A 21 -1.42 16.85 15.34
CA GLU A 21 -0.03 16.47 15.12
C GLU A 21 0.75 16.52 16.44
N LEU A 22 1.41 15.42 16.80
CA LEU A 22 2.26 15.35 17.98
C LEU A 22 3.69 14.97 17.58
N ILE A 23 4.65 15.77 18.02
CA ILE A 23 6.07 15.48 17.81
C ILE A 23 6.70 15.14 19.16
N ILE A 24 7.26 13.94 19.27
CA ILE A 24 7.93 13.45 20.47
C ILE A 24 9.38 13.07 20.15
N ARG A 25 10.29 13.27 21.11
CA ARG A 25 11.63 12.70 21.05
C ARG A 25 11.64 11.38 21.80
N VAL A 26 12.11 10.34 21.14
CA VAL A 26 12.20 8.99 21.70
C VAL A 26 13.58 8.41 21.41
N SER A 27 14.07 7.59 22.34
CA SER A 27 15.29 6.83 22.14
C SER A 27 14.97 5.56 21.37
N PRO A 28 15.61 5.32 20.21
CA PRO A 28 15.20 4.21 19.35
C PRO A 28 15.51 2.82 19.93
N VAL A 29 16.41 2.74 20.92
CA VAL A 29 16.86 1.48 21.54
C VAL A 29 16.15 1.19 22.86
N HIS A 30 15.70 2.23 23.57
CA HIS A 30 15.14 2.10 24.91
C HIS A 30 13.63 2.27 24.95
N ASP A 31 13.07 3.05 24.02
CA ASP A 31 11.63 3.30 24.00
C ASP A 31 10.91 2.29 23.10
N ASN A 32 10.07 1.48 23.74
CA ASN A 32 9.16 0.57 23.07
C ASN A 32 7.96 1.33 22.49
N ILE A 33 7.31 0.73 21.50
CA ILE A 33 6.06 1.26 20.95
C ILE A 33 4.98 1.42 22.02
N LEU A 34 4.94 0.53 23.03
CA LEU A 34 4.02 0.66 24.17
C LEU A 34 4.25 1.97 24.96
N SER A 35 5.51 2.35 25.19
CA SER A 35 5.86 3.59 25.90
C SER A 35 5.37 4.81 25.13
N ILE A 36 5.46 4.77 23.80
CA ILE A 36 4.98 5.82 22.90
C ILE A 36 3.46 5.91 22.93
N LYS A 37 2.75 4.77 22.90
CA LYS A 37 1.28 4.74 23.04
C LYS A 37 0.84 5.27 24.41
N ASN A 38 1.56 4.93 25.48
CA ASN A 38 1.28 5.46 26.81
C ASN A 38 1.54 6.97 26.91
N LEU A 39 2.59 7.46 26.24
CA LEU A 39 2.85 8.90 26.14
C LEU A 39 1.71 9.61 25.42
N LEU A 40 1.25 9.07 24.29
CA LEU A 40 0.10 9.58 23.56
C LEU A 40 -1.15 9.66 24.45
N ARG A 41 -1.49 8.60 25.18
CA ARG A 41 -2.65 8.56 26.10
C ARG A 41 -2.61 9.65 27.16
N ARG A 42 -1.42 10.02 27.63
CA ARG A 42 -1.25 11.09 28.63
C ARG A 42 -1.36 12.47 28.01
N THR A 43 -0.88 12.63 26.78
CA THR A 43 -0.85 13.93 26.10
C THR A 43 -2.19 14.29 25.46
N LEU A 44 -2.97 13.31 25.00
CA LEU A 44 -4.26 13.55 24.35
C LEU A 44 -5.44 13.08 25.24
N PRO A 45 -6.29 13.98 25.75
CA PRO A 45 -7.43 13.60 26.60
C PRO A 45 -8.51 12.80 25.86
N ASN A 46 -8.64 12.97 24.53
CA ASN A 46 -9.67 12.33 23.70
C ASN A 46 -9.38 10.86 23.32
N ILE A 47 -8.22 10.32 23.70
CA ILE A 47 -7.77 8.97 23.29
C ILE A 47 -7.56 7.99 24.45
N THR A 48 -7.84 8.43 25.68
CA THR A 48 -7.63 7.65 26.91
C THR A 48 -8.37 6.31 26.88
N HIS A 49 -9.55 6.27 26.27
CA HIS A 49 -10.39 5.08 26.10
C HIS A 49 -10.41 4.57 24.66
N LYS A 50 -9.40 4.88 23.84
CA LYS A 50 -9.34 4.42 22.45
C LYS A 50 -8.16 3.47 22.25
N ASN A 51 -8.33 2.50 21.37
CA ASN A 51 -7.22 1.66 20.95
C ASN A 51 -6.37 2.46 19.95
N ILE A 52 -5.07 2.50 20.21
CA ILE A 52 -4.11 3.29 19.45
C ILE A 52 -3.34 2.34 18.54
N ARG A 53 -3.54 2.50 17.23
CA ARG A 53 -2.74 1.83 16.21
C ARG A 53 -1.77 2.80 15.60
N LEU A 54 -0.48 2.47 15.71
CA LEU A 54 0.59 3.22 15.06
C LEU A 54 0.98 2.48 13.80
N ILE A 55 0.94 3.18 12.67
CA ILE A 55 1.23 2.62 11.35
C ILE A 55 2.42 3.38 10.76
N HIS A 56 3.43 2.64 10.32
CA HIS A 56 4.62 3.18 9.66
C HIS A 56 4.93 2.40 8.38
N ASN A 57 5.10 3.09 7.25
CA ASN A 57 5.31 2.47 5.93
C ASN A 57 4.29 1.34 5.64
N GLY A 58 3.04 1.58 6.03
CA GLY A 58 1.94 0.63 5.92
C GLY A 58 1.92 -0.46 6.99
N ARG A 59 2.99 -0.66 7.77
CA ARG A 59 3.08 -1.71 8.80
C ARG A 59 2.52 -1.22 10.12
N LEU A 60 1.68 -2.05 10.73
CA LEU A 60 1.26 -1.88 12.11
C LEU A 60 2.47 -2.13 13.04
N LEU A 61 2.72 -1.19 13.93
CA LEU A 61 3.76 -1.27 14.95
C LEU A 61 3.22 -2.05 16.17
N ASP A 62 4.00 -3.02 16.62
CA ASP A 62 3.71 -3.90 17.76
C ASP A 62 4.36 -3.34 19.03
N ASP A 63 3.63 -3.49 20.14
CA ASP A 63 3.93 -2.90 21.44
C ASP A 63 5.23 -3.39 22.06
N ASN A 64 5.63 -4.62 21.72
CA ASN A 64 6.80 -5.27 22.32
C ASN A 64 8.12 -4.86 21.66
N TYR A 65 8.07 -4.30 20.45
CA TYR A 65 9.25 -3.95 19.69
C TYR A 65 9.67 -2.50 19.91
N THR A 66 10.93 -2.21 19.62
CA THR A 66 11.53 -0.87 19.67
C THR A 66 11.63 -0.26 18.29
N LEU A 67 11.85 1.06 18.19
CA LEU A 67 12.10 1.69 16.88
C LEU A 67 13.35 1.13 16.18
N ALA A 68 14.37 0.69 16.94
CA ALA A 68 15.57 0.07 16.38
C ALA A 68 15.26 -1.25 15.67
N ASP A 69 14.32 -2.06 16.19
CA ASP A 69 13.89 -3.32 15.58
C ASP A 69 13.24 -3.10 14.21
N TYR A 70 12.54 -1.98 14.05
CA TYR A 70 11.95 -1.54 12.78
C TYR A 70 12.96 -0.84 11.85
N GLY A 71 14.23 -0.73 12.25
CA GLY A 71 15.27 -0.03 11.49
C GLY A 71 15.12 1.49 11.48
N LEU A 72 14.33 2.04 12.40
CA LEU A 72 14.03 3.47 12.47
C LEU A 72 15.05 4.26 13.29
N GLY A 73 15.94 3.57 14.00
CA GLY A 73 16.98 4.21 14.82
C GLY A 73 18.11 4.89 14.05
N THR A 74 18.18 4.74 12.72
CA THR A 74 19.18 5.44 11.87
C THR A 74 18.64 6.74 11.28
N ILE A 75 17.34 7.01 11.42
CA ILE A 75 16.66 8.12 10.76
C ILE A 75 16.35 9.19 11.82
N SER A 76 16.63 10.46 11.54
CA SER A 76 16.44 11.54 12.51
C SER A 76 14.97 11.85 12.79
N THR A 77 14.11 11.68 11.78
CA THR A 77 12.69 12.00 11.84
C THR A 77 11.87 10.90 11.19
N VAL A 78 10.84 10.44 11.88
CA VAL A 78 9.97 9.35 11.45
C VAL A 78 8.51 9.79 11.56
N TYR A 79 7.68 9.40 10.60
CA TYR A 79 6.27 9.76 10.54
C TYR A 79 5.39 8.54 10.79
N PHE A 80 4.57 8.60 11.84
CA PHE A 80 3.59 7.59 12.16
C PHE A 80 2.19 8.12 11.90
N LEU A 81 1.37 7.28 11.27
CA LEU A 81 -0.06 7.48 11.21
C LEU A 81 -0.68 6.85 12.46
N CYS A 82 -1.41 7.65 13.21
CA CYS A 82 -2.16 7.21 14.38
C CYS A 82 -3.63 7.04 13.99
N SER A 83 -4.09 5.79 13.98
CA SER A 83 -5.51 5.47 13.90
C SER A 83 -6.04 5.21 15.30
N LEU A 84 -7.19 5.82 15.60
CA LEU A 84 -7.89 5.71 16.87
C LEU A 84 -9.18 4.95 16.64
N SER A 85 -9.31 3.77 17.24
CA SER A 85 -10.57 3.04 17.27
C SER A 85 -11.23 3.16 18.64
N GLU A 86 -12.54 3.36 18.65
CA GLU A 86 -13.32 3.41 19.89
C GLU A 86 -13.27 2.03 20.57
N PHE A 87 -12.75 2.00 21.78
CA PHE A 87 -12.81 0.82 22.61
C PHE A 87 -14.23 0.77 23.19
N SER A 88 -15.08 -0.07 22.63
CA SER A 88 -16.34 -0.42 23.29
C SER A 88 -16.01 -1.37 24.44
N GLU A 89 -16.25 -0.92 25.68
CA GLU A 89 -16.16 -1.73 26.90
C GLU A 89 -17.25 -2.83 26.99
N SER A 90 -17.43 -3.63 25.93
CA SER A 90 -18.42 -4.72 25.87
C SER A 90 -17.80 -6.10 25.70
N SER A 91 -16.53 -6.29 26.10
CA SER A 91 -15.91 -7.63 26.14
C SER A 91 -14.96 -7.80 27.33
N THR A 92 -15.42 -7.41 28.52
CA THR A 92 -14.89 -7.99 29.76
C THR A 92 -16.01 -8.14 30.78
N GLN A 93 -16.89 -9.12 30.56
CA GLN A 93 -17.52 -9.91 31.62
C GLN A 93 -18.31 -11.05 30.95
N PHE A 94 -17.68 -12.22 30.83
CA PHE A 94 -18.22 -13.55 31.13
C PHE A 94 -17.06 -14.53 30.96
N LYS A 95 -16.22 -14.58 32.00
CA LYS A 95 -15.38 -15.74 32.30
C LYS A 95 -16.11 -16.47 33.40
N ASP A 96 -16.99 -17.40 33.02
CA ASP A 96 -17.28 -18.63 33.74
C ASP A 96 -18.36 -19.38 32.98
N SER A 97 -17.95 -20.51 32.42
CA SER A 97 -18.71 -21.74 32.10
C SER A 97 -18.30 -22.25 30.72
N ASP A 98 -17.52 -23.32 30.78
CA ASP A 98 -17.54 -24.48 29.89
C ASP A 98 -16.91 -24.36 28.49
N GLU A 99 -15.78 -25.06 28.40
CA GLU A 99 -15.27 -25.87 27.28
C GLU A 99 -15.96 -25.73 25.91
N GLU A 100 -15.13 -25.55 24.86
CA GLU A 100 -15.45 -25.50 23.41
C GLU A 100 -15.70 -24.12 22.75
N SER A 101 -14.73 -23.20 22.75
CA SER A 101 -14.63 -22.23 21.64
C SER A 101 -13.22 -21.64 21.39
N GLU A 102 -12.15 -22.32 21.78
CA GLU A 102 -10.77 -21.87 21.46
C GLU A 102 -10.41 -22.01 19.96
N GLY A 103 -11.26 -22.63 19.14
CA GLY A 103 -10.99 -22.87 17.71
C GLY A 103 -11.71 -21.94 16.72
N GLN A 104 -12.70 -21.16 17.16
CA GLN A 104 -13.51 -20.31 16.27
C GLN A 104 -13.08 -18.85 16.22
N GLU A 105 -12.52 -18.29 17.31
CA GLU A 105 -12.06 -16.89 17.35
C GLU A 105 -10.77 -16.63 16.55
N GLU A 106 -10.12 -17.69 16.05
CA GLU A 106 -8.84 -17.60 15.34
C GLU A 106 -8.92 -17.88 13.84
N ARG A 107 -10.11 -17.89 13.22
CA ARG A 107 -10.26 -18.13 11.78
C ARG A 107 -10.85 -16.94 11.05
N GLY A 108 -10.52 -16.79 9.77
CA GLY A 108 -10.98 -15.68 8.94
C GLY A 108 -10.64 -14.33 9.55
N LEU A 109 -11.45 -13.32 9.24
CA LEU A 109 -11.17 -11.93 9.64
C LEU A 109 -11.18 -11.70 11.16
N ASP A 110 -11.70 -12.64 11.94
CA ASP A 110 -11.67 -12.57 13.41
C ASP A 110 -10.23 -12.62 13.96
N ARG A 111 -9.27 -13.15 13.18
CA ARG A 111 -7.82 -13.10 13.49
C ARG A 111 -7.29 -11.68 13.64
N LEU A 112 -7.91 -10.69 12.99
CA LEU A 112 -7.52 -9.29 13.10
C LEU A 112 -7.67 -8.76 14.53
N ARG A 113 -8.45 -9.44 15.39
CA ARG A 113 -8.53 -9.12 16.81
C ARG A 113 -7.18 -9.23 17.53
N LYS A 114 -6.32 -10.17 17.13
CA LYS A 114 -4.94 -10.28 17.65
C LYS A 114 -4.08 -9.08 17.25
N SER A 115 -4.35 -8.48 16.09
CA SER A 115 -3.71 -7.26 15.60
C SER A 115 -4.33 -5.99 16.20
N GLY A 116 -5.26 -6.13 17.15
CA GLY A 116 -5.90 -5.03 17.85
C GLY A 116 -7.10 -4.42 17.14
N TYR A 117 -7.69 -5.08 16.12
CA TYR A 117 -8.97 -4.69 15.51
C TYR A 117 -10.14 -4.97 16.46
N ASN A 118 -11.08 -4.02 16.57
CA ASN A 118 -12.32 -4.18 17.32
C ASN A 118 -13.36 -4.96 16.48
N ALA A 119 -14.34 -5.59 17.14
CA ALA A 119 -15.41 -6.36 16.52
C ALA A 119 -16.18 -5.57 15.45
N GLU A 120 -16.43 -4.27 15.68
CA GLU A 120 -17.12 -3.42 14.70
C GLU A 120 -16.26 -3.12 13.45
N GLU A 121 -14.94 -2.98 13.63
CA GLU A 121 -14.01 -2.83 12.51
C GLU A 121 -13.89 -4.14 11.73
N ILE A 122 -13.84 -5.27 12.43
CA ILE A 122 -13.85 -6.59 11.79
C ILE A 122 -15.13 -6.78 11.00
N ARG A 123 -16.28 -6.35 11.54
CA ARG A 123 -17.57 -6.36 10.85
C ARG A 123 -17.56 -5.50 9.59
N SER A 124 -17.01 -4.29 9.66
CA SER A 124 -16.94 -3.41 8.48
C SER A 124 -16.01 -3.96 7.41
N ILE A 125 -14.86 -4.53 7.79
CA ILE A 125 -13.95 -5.21 6.88
C ILE A 125 -14.62 -6.44 6.25
N ARG A 126 -15.35 -7.22 7.05
CA ARG A 126 -16.13 -8.38 6.56
C ARG A 126 -17.20 -7.94 5.55
N MET A 127 -17.93 -6.85 5.82
CA MET A 127 -18.89 -6.29 4.86
C MET A 127 -18.21 -5.87 3.55
N GLU A 128 -17.06 -5.21 3.63
CA GLU A 128 -16.29 -4.76 2.46
C GLU A 128 -15.75 -5.95 1.65
N PHE A 129 -15.29 -6.99 2.33
CA PHE A 129 -14.89 -8.26 1.74
C PHE A 129 -16.04 -8.87 0.93
N HIS A 130 -17.22 -9.02 1.55
CA HIS A 130 -18.40 -9.59 0.90
C HIS A 130 -18.89 -8.74 -0.27
N ARG A 131 -18.82 -7.40 -0.14
CA ARG A 131 -19.14 -6.45 -1.23
C ARG A 131 -18.24 -6.65 -2.44
N THR A 132 -16.93 -6.81 -2.21
CA THR A 132 -15.93 -6.93 -3.26
C THR A 132 -15.97 -8.31 -3.93
N HIS A 133 -16.20 -9.37 -3.14
CA HIS A 133 -16.20 -10.75 -3.62
C HIS A 133 -17.58 -11.24 -4.08
N ARG A 134 -18.60 -10.36 -4.07
CA ARG A 134 -20.01 -10.69 -4.38
C ARG A 134 -20.52 -11.94 -3.67
N THR A 135 -20.16 -12.10 -2.40
CA THR A 135 -20.69 -13.16 -1.54
C THR A 135 -21.78 -12.55 -0.64
N GLU A 136 -22.89 -13.25 -0.46
CA GLU A 136 -24.01 -12.73 0.33
C GLU A 136 -23.71 -12.90 1.83
N TYR A 137 -23.69 -11.78 2.57
CA TYR A 137 -23.50 -11.78 4.02
C TYR A 137 -24.85 -11.62 4.71
N ASN A 138 -25.35 -12.70 5.32
CA ASN A 138 -26.62 -12.72 6.05
C ASN A 138 -26.44 -12.56 7.57
N GLY A 139 -25.21 -12.30 8.05
CA GLY A 139 -24.86 -12.23 9.47
C GLY A 139 -24.22 -13.51 10.01
N GLU A 140 -24.34 -14.64 9.32
CA GLU A 140 -23.64 -15.88 9.65
C GLU A 140 -22.62 -16.23 8.56
N THR A 141 -21.35 -16.38 8.96
CA THR A 141 -20.29 -16.76 8.03
C THR A 141 -20.24 -18.28 7.89
N THR A 142 -20.65 -18.78 6.72
CA THR A 142 -20.54 -20.20 6.34
C THR A 142 -19.07 -20.62 6.31
N GLU A 143 -18.76 -21.89 6.59
CA GLU A 143 -17.38 -22.41 6.54
C GLU A 143 -16.65 -22.08 5.21
N HIS A 144 -17.37 -22.16 4.08
CA HIS A 144 -16.81 -21.76 2.79
C HIS A 144 -16.45 -20.27 2.73
N GLN A 145 -17.25 -19.39 3.33
CA GLN A 145 -16.95 -17.95 3.40
C GLN A 145 -15.75 -17.68 4.31
N ARG A 146 -15.60 -18.42 5.41
CA ARG A 146 -14.43 -18.33 6.30
C ARG A 146 -13.13 -18.70 5.59
N GLN A 147 -13.16 -19.74 4.75
CA GLN A 147 -11.99 -20.13 3.94
C GLN A 147 -11.60 -19.06 2.93
N LEU A 148 -12.59 -18.39 2.32
CA LEU A 148 -12.32 -17.26 1.41
C LEU A 148 -11.76 -16.04 2.18
N GLU A 149 -12.26 -15.77 3.39
CA GLU A 149 -11.69 -14.75 4.28
C GLU A 149 -10.22 -15.07 4.62
N ASP A 150 -9.90 -16.32 4.94
CA ASP A 150 -8.54 -16.78 5.23
C ASP A 150 -7.59 -16.61 4.04
N ALA A 151 -8.01 -17.06 2.85
CA ALA A 151 -7.23 -16.89 1.62
C ALA A 151 -7.06 -15.40 1.26
N TRP A 152 -8.07 -14.58 1.51
CA TRP A 152 -8.00 -13.15 1.28
C TRP A 152 -7.00 -12.48 2.22
N MET A 153 -7.01 -12.81 3.51
CA MET A 153 -6.01 -12.32 4.46
C MET A 153 -4.60 -12.78 4.11
N GLU A 154 -4.41 -14.00 3.61
CA GLU A 154 -3.10 -14.50 3.16
C GLU A 154 -2.60 -13.72 1.95
N SER A 155 -3.45 -13.52 0.93
CA SER A 155 -3.10 -12.73 -0.26
C SER A 155 -2.90 -11.24 0.04
N THR A 156 -3.63 -10.69 1.02
CA THR A 156 -3.55 -9.28 1.40
C THR A 156 -2.42 -9.02 2.40
N GLY A 157 -2.03 -10.02 3.20
CA GLY A 157 -0.94 -9.94 4.17
C GLY A 157 0.44 -9.74 3.55
N GLU A 158 0.61 -10.18 2.29
CA GLU A 158 1.79 -9.89 1.46
C GLU A 158 1.77 -8.45 0.88
N THR A 159 0.61 -7.77 0.92
CA THR A 159 0.40 -6.44 0.33
C THR A 159 0.06 -5.39 1.39
N LEU A 160 1.07 -4.85 2.04
CA LEU A 160 0.93 -3.58 2.76
C LEU A 160 0.55 -2.45 1.78
N PRO A 161 -0.19 -1.42 2.22
CA PRO A 161 -0.76 -0.40 1.34
C PRO A 161 0.33 0.56 0.86
N GLY A 162 0.91 0.22 -0.29
CA GLY A 162 2.02 0.96 -0.89
C GLY A 162 2.21 0.63 -2.35
N GLY A 163 1.12 0.45 -3.11
CA GLY A 163 1.14 0.08 -4.52
C GLY A 163 1.64 -1.35 -4.73
N THR A 164 0.94 -2.13 -5.56
CA THR A 164 1.48 -3.44 -5.91
C THR A 164 2.86 -3.24 -6.55
N VAL A 165 3.85 -4.06 -6.19
CA VAL A 165 5.14 -4.09 -6.91
C VAL A 165 4.91 -4.21 -8.42
N TYR A 166 3.83 -4.88 -8.83
CA TYR A 166 3.32 -4.91 -10.19
C TYR A 166 2.96 -3.51 -10.74
N GLN A 167 2.26 -2.64 -10.01
CA GLN A 167 1.99 -1.26 -10.45
C GLN A 167 3.27 -0.43 -10.61
N ILE A 168 4.20 -0.53 -9.66
CA ILE A 168 5.49 0.19 -9.73
C ILE A 168 6.34 -0.33 -10.89
N LEU A 169 6.43 -1.65 -11.04
CA LEU A 169 7.15 -2.32 -12.11
C LEU A 169 6.50 -2.05 -13.48
N CYS A 170 5.18 -2.08 -13.58
CA CYS A 170 4.45 -1.74 -14.80
C CYS A 170 4.67 -0.28 -15.17
N GLY A 171 4.64 0.66 -14.21
CA GLY A 171 4.96 2.07 -14.46
C GLY A 171 6.41 2.28 -14.91
N LEU A 172 7.36 1.54 -14.33
CA LEU A 172 8.77 1.56 -14.71
C LEU A 172 8.99 0.98 -16.12
N ILE A 173 8.33 -0.12 -16.45
CA ILE A 173 8.35 -0.74 -17.78
C ILE A 173 7.70 0.19 -18.80
N LEU A 174 6.50 0.71 -18.53
CA LEU A 174 5.81 1.67 -19.41
C LEU A 174 6.64 2.93 -19.64
N GLY A 175 7.25 3.49 -18.59
CA GLY A 175 8.13 4.66 -18.71
C GLY A 175 9.42 4.37 -19.48
N PHE A 176 10.05 3.21 -19.25
CA PHE A 176 11.26 2.80 -19.95
C PHE A 176 11.02 2.61 -21.46
N PHE A 177 9.97 1.87 -21.82
CA PHE A 177 9.63 1.62 -23.21
C PHE A 177 9.10 2.87 -23.91
N LEU A 178 8.30 3.70 -23.24
CA LEU A 178 7.83 4.98 -23.80
C LEU A 178 8.98 5.98 -23.96
N GLY A 179 9.95 5.98 -23.04
CA GLY A 179 11.18 6.77 -23.14
C GLY A 179 12.04 6.35 -24.34
N LEU A 180 12.26 5.05 -24.54
CA LEU A 180 12.97 4.53 -25.72
C LEU A 180 12.20 4.83 -27.03
N LEU A 181 10.87 4.73 -27.01
CA LEU A 181 10.03 5.00 -28.17
C LEU A 181 10.05 6.48 -28.54
N CYS A 182 9.99 7.38 -27.54
CA CYS A 182 10.19 8.82 -27.73
C CYS A 182 11.59 9.10 -28.29
N LEU A 183 12.64 8.44 -27.80
CA LEU A 183 13.99 8.59 -28.36
C LEU A 183 14.06 8.11 -29.82
N PHE A 184 13.42 6.99 -30.16
CA PHE A 184 13.39 6.51 -31.54
C PHE A 184 12.64 7.44 -32.50
N TRP A 185 11.59 8.11 -31.99
CA TRP A 185 10.81 9.05 -32.80
C TRP A 185 11.45 10.44 -32.88
N LEU A 186 12.20 10.86 -31.85
CA LEU A 186 12.93 12.13 -31.84
C LEU A 186 14.31 12.03 -32.50
N ARG A 187 14.88 10.82 -32.65
CA ARG A 187 16.25 10.59 -33.12
C ARG A 187 16.40 10.36 -34.64
N GLU A 188 15.38 10.57 -35.47
CA GLU A 188 15.48 11.10 -36.86
C GLU A 188 14.21 10.82 -37.71
N PRO A 189 13.79 11.78 -38.56
CA PRO A 189 14.16 11.66 -39.97
C PRO A 189 14.89 12.92 -40.44
N VAL A 190 16.10 13.18 -39.92
CA VAL A 190 16.90 14.34 -40.35
C VAL A 190 17.88 13.98 -41.47
N PHE A 191 18.04 12.70 -41.84
CA PHE A 191 18.96 12.33 -42.91
C PHE A 191 18.32 12.25 -44.32
N THR A 192 18.37 13.43 -44.96
CA THR A 192 18.68 13.62 -46.38
C THR A 192 17.55 13.55 -47.41
N ARG A 193 16.89 14.70 -47.49
CA ARG A 193 16.15 15.28 -48.61
C ARG A 193 17.05 15.51 -49.86
N LYS A 194 17.64 14.48 -50.48
CA LYS A 194 18.33 14.62 -51.78
C LYS A 194 18.19 13.39 -52.70
N HIS A 195 17.05 13.26 -53.36
CA HIS A 195 16.95 12.65 -54.70
C HIS A 195 16.05 13.49 -55.61
N ARG A 196 16.40 14.78 -55.73
CA ARG A 196 16.15 15.53 -56.98
C ARG A 196 17.27 15.12 -57.94
N MET A 197 17.05 14.10 -58.77
CA MET A 197 17.80 13.97 -60.01
C MET A 197 16.88 14.42 -61.14
N GLY A 198 17.09 15.68 -61.56
CA GLY A 198 16.65 16.11 -62.87
C GLY A 198 17.41 15.32 -63.94
N LYS A 199 16.67 14.86 -64.96
CA LYS A 199 17.22 14.67 -66.30
C LYS A 199 16.37 15.53 -67.22
N GLY A 200 16.87 16.74 -67.46
CA GLY A 200 16.42 17.53 -68.59
C GLY A 200 17.00 16.98 -69.90
N ILE A 201 16.17 17.03 -70.95
CA ILE A 201 16.51 17.63 -72.25
C ILE A 201 17.42 16.77 -73.17
N PHE A 202 16.85 16.10 -74.21
CA PHE A 202 16.85 16.58 -75.62
C PHE A 202 16.57 15.48 -76.68
N LYS A 203 16.08 15.94 -77.85
CA LYS A 203 15.83 15.30 -79.17
C LYS A 203 14.52 14.52 -79.34
N SER A 204 13.45 15.04 -79.96
CA SER A 204 13.26 15.68 -81.29
C SER A 204 13.31 14.70 -82.48
N PHE A 205 12.16 14.22 -82.97
CA PHE A 205 11.49 14.60 -84.24
C PHE A 205 10.30 13.65 -84.53
N PRO A 206 9.32 14.05 -85.36
CA PRO A 206 8.00 13.46 -85.51
C PRO A 206 7.92 12.49 -86.71
N LYS A 207 6.86 11.68 -86.75
CA LYS A 207 6.33 11.18 -88.02
C LYS A 207 4.83 10.94 -87.92
N THR A 208 4.09 11.87 -88.52
CA THR A 208 2.83 11.64 -89.21
C THR A 208 2.92 10.38 -90.08
N ASN A 209 1.93 9.48 -89.99
CA ASN A 209 1.05 9.13 -91.11
C ASN A 209 0.16 7.91 -90.83
N ARG A 210 -1.14 8.12 -91.09
CA ARG A 210 -2.08 7.26 -91.85
C ARG A 210 -2.62 5.95 -91.25
N LEU A 211 -3.97 5.92 -91.21
CA LEU A 211 -4.89 4.92 -91.83
C LEU A 211 -4.80 3.48 -91.25
N LEU A 212 -5.85 2.76 -90.83
CA LEU A 212 -7.14 2.38 -91.44
C LEU A 212 -7.97 1.61 -90.39
N ILE A 213 -9.30 1.77 -90.46
CA ILE A 213 -10.34 0.71 -90.48
C ILE A 213 -10.25 -0.42 -89.42
N PHE A 214 -11.25 -0.51 -88.53
CA PHE A 214 -12.47 -1.30 -88.68
C PHE A 214 -13.56 -0.78 -87.75
#